data_AF-A0A2J7YY95-F1
#
_entry.id   AF-A0A2J7YY95-F1
#
_cell.length_a   1.000
_cell.length_b   1.000
_cell.length_c   1.000
_cell.angle_alpha   90.00
_cell.angle_beta   90.00
_cell.angle_gamma   90.00
#
_symmetry.space_group_name_H-M   'P 1'
#
loop_
_entity.id
_entity.type
_entity.pdbx_description
1 polymer ?
#
loop_
_entity_poly.entity_id
_entity_poly.type
_entity_poly.pdbx_seq_one_letter_code
_entity_poly.pdbx_strand_id
1 'polypeptide(L)'
;MAEVAAAAGVSRQTLYNEFGSKEGLARALVRREADAYLRGVERALSGVSGAAAPGERLAAAAVWTVRTAAENPLVRAALTGCWNERLPTTVRTAPPGALPAPGELLGEARDRAVRLLEGDWPPGAVELPLACEAVARLALSYVVAPAPAADVARMVRTVLA
;
A
#
# COMPACT_ATOMS: atom_id res chain seq x y z
N MET A 1 -20.47 11.21 -11.53
CA MET A 1 -20.48 10.73 -12.94
C MET A 1 -20.48 11.89 -13.91
N ALA A 2 -21.48 12.79 -13.89
CA ALA A 2 -21.53 13.93 -14.81
C ALA A 2 -20.27 14.83 -14.76
N GLU A 3 -19.89 15.29 -13.57
CA GLU A 3 -18.72 16.15 -13.38
C GLU A 3 -17.41 15.44 -13.76
N VAL A 4 -17.27 14.17 -13.38
CA VAL A 4 -16.09 13.36 -13.74
C VAL A 4 -15.99 13.19 -15.25
N ALA A 5 -17.12 12.95 -15.94
CA ALA A 5 -17.14 12.82 -17.39
C ALA A 5 -16.72 14.12 -18.07
N ALA A 6 -17.27 15.25 -17.60
CA ALA A 6 -16.90 16.58 -18.10
C ALA A 6 -15.41 16.89 -17.87
N ALA A 7 -14.89 16.64 -16.67
CA ALA A 7 -13.48 16.85 -16.35
C ALA A 7 -12.54 15.94 -17.16
N ALA A 8 -12.97 14.71 -17.48
CA ALA A 8 -12.23 13.76 -18.30
C ALA A 8 -12.40 13.97 -19.81
N GLY A 9 -13.22 14.93 -20.25
CA GLY A 9 -13.48 15.19 -21.67
C GLY A 9 -14.24 14.06 -22.39
N VAL A 10 -15.01 13.26 -21.66
CA VAL A 10 -15.78 12.13 -22.20
C VAL A 10 -17.28 12.28 -21.95
N SER A 11 -18.11 11.50 -22.65
CA SER A 11 -19.54 11.49 -22.39
C SER A 11 -19.86 10.76 -21.07
N ARG A 12 -21.01 11.10 -20.45
CA ARG A 12 -21.53 10.33 -19.31
C ARG A 12 -21.69 8.84 -19.66
N GLN A 13 -22.18 8.55 -20.87
CA GLN A 13 -22.38 7.18 -21.35
C GLN A 13 -21.07 6.40 -21.39
N THR A 14 -19.97 7.05 -21.80
CA THR A 14 -18.64 6.44 -21.81
C THR A 14 -18.23 5.98 -20.41
N LEU A 15 -18.41 6.82 -19.38
CA LEU A 15 -18.11 6.41 -18.00
C LEU A 15 -19.02 5.28 -17.49
N TYR A 16 -20.30 5.29 -17.85
CA TYR A 16 -21.20 4.20 -17.48
C TYR A 16 -20.85 2.90 -18.20
N ASN A 17 -20.44 2.96 -19.47
CA ASN A 17 -20.00 1.77 -20.20
C ASN A 17 -18.71 1.18 -19.61
N GLU A 18 -17.76 2.04 -19.23
CA GLU A 18 -16.47 1.61 -18.68
C GLU A 18 -16.59 1.10 -17.23
N PHE A 19 -17.27 1.85 -16.38
CA PHE A 19 -17.29 1.60 -14.95
C PHE A 19 -18.60 1.01 -14.43
N GLY A 20 -19.63 0.92 -15.27
CA GLY A 20 -20.98 0.42 -14.92
C GLY A 20 -21.79 1.38 -14.05
N SER A 21 -21.20 1.93 -12.99
CA SER A 21 -21.86 2.80 -12.03
C SER A 21 -20.87 3.71 -11.29
N LYS A 22 -21.39 4.59 -10.41
CA LYS A 22 -20.56 5.40 -9.52
C LYS A 22 -19.78 4.52 -8.53
N GLU A 23 -20.39 3.45 -8.06
CA GLU A 23 -19.79 2.42 -7.21
C GLU A 23 -18.66 1.71 -7.96
N GLY A 24 -18.87 1.37 -9.23
CA GLY A 24 -17.84 0.74 -10.07
C GLY A 24 -16.66 1.66 -10.33
N LEU A 25 -16.89 2.95 -10.59
CA LEU A 25 -15.83 3.95 -10.70
C LEU A 25 -15.05 4.08 -9.40
N ALA A 26 -15.72 4.12 -8.25
CA ALA A 26 -15.08 4.19 -6.95
C ALA A 26 -14.20 2.95 -6.67
N ARG A 27 -14.66 1.75 -7.01
CA ARG A 27 -13.87 0.53 -6.90
C ARG A 27 -12.65 0.56 -7.81
N ALA A 28 -12.81 0.98 -9.06
CA ALA A 28 -11.70 1.11 -10.00
C ALA A 28 -10.62 2.08 -9.48
N LEU A 29 -11.05 3.19 -8.86
CA LEU A 29 -10.14 4.13 -8.23
C LEU A 29 -9.37 3.50 -7.06
N VAL A 30 -10.02 2.78 -6.15
CA VAL A 30 -9.33 2.10 -5.05
C VAL A 30 -8.35 1.04 -5.56
N ARG A 31 -8.73 0.24 -6.57
CA ARG A 31 -7.83 -0.74 -7.18
C ARG A 31 -6.59 -0.07 -7.78
N ARG A 32 -6.78 1.01 -8.52
CA ARG A 32 -5.67 1.80 -9.07
C ARG A 32 -4.70 2.27 -7.99
N GLU A 33 -5.22 2.76 -6.86
CA GLU A 33 -4.38 3.22 -5.74
C GLU A 33 -3.69 2.06 -5.03
N ALA A 34 -4.35 0.91 -4.86
CA ALA A 34 -3.72 -0.29 -4.32
C ALA A 34 -2.57 -0.79 -5.22
N ASP A 35 -2.79 -0.84 -6.54
CA ASP A 35 -1.76 -1.23 -7.50
C ASP A 35 -0.59 -0.23 -7.51
N ALA A 36 -0.89 1.08 -7.39
CA ALA A 36 0.12 2.12 -7.30
C ALA A 36 0.92 2.01 -5.99
N TYR A 37 0.25 1.66 -4.89
CA TYR A 37 0.89 1.37 -3.62
C TYR A 37 1.90 0.22 -3.76
N LEU A 38 1.47 -0.90 -4.34
CA LEU A 38 2.31 -2.08 -4.52
C LEU A 38 3.56 -1.81 -5.38
N ARG A 39 3.39 -1.11 -6.51
CA ARG A 39 4.53 -0.64 -7.33
C ARG A 39 5.42 0.34 -6.59
N GLY A 40 4.87 1.11 -5.67
CA GLY A 40 5.61 2.04 -4.84
C GLY A 40 6.47 1.34 -3.79
N VAL A 41 5.98 0.25 -3.18
CA VAL A 41 6.78 -0.62 -2.29
C VAL A 41 7.99 -1.18 -3.05
N GLU A 42 7.78 -1.73 -4.25
CA GLU A 42 8.88 -2.27 -5.08
C GLU A 42 9.93 -1.20 -5.42
N ARG A 43 9.50 0.03 -5.73
CA ARG A 43 10.40 1.16 -5.97
C ARG A 43 11.12 1.62 -4.71
N ALA A 44 10.46 1.62 -3.55
CA ALA A 44 11.11 1.99 -2.29
C ALA A 44 12.19 0.98 -1.88
N LEU A 45 11.95 -0.31 -2.16
CA LEU A 45 12.92 -1.38 -1.93
C LEU A 45 14.10 -1.30 -2.89
N SER A 46 13.89 -0.98 -4.16
CA SER A 46 14.96 -0.92 -5.18
C SER A 46 15.65 0.45 -5.31
N GLY A 47 15.03 1.51 -4.79
CA GLY A 47 15.49 2.90 -4.95
C GLY A 47 16.57 3.35 -3.95
N VAL A 48 16.85 2.55 -2.92
CA VAL A 48 18.04 2.74 -2.08
C VAL A 48 19.24 2.17 -2.86
N SER A 49 20.40 2.85 -2.82
CA SER A 49 21.64 2.40 -3.48
C SER A 49 21.83 0.89 -3.29
N GLY A 50 22.21 0.17 -4.37
CA GLY A 50 22.36 -1.29 -4.33
C GLY A 50 23.34 -1.81 -3.27
N ALA A 51 24.19 -0.94 -2.72
CA ALA A 51 25.08 -1.24 -1.59
C ALA A 51 24.39 -1.22 -0.21
N ALA A 52 23.14 -0.74 -0.11
CA ALA A 52 22.42 -0.70 1.15
C ALA A 52 21.97 -2.11 1.57
N ALA A 53 22.18 -2.43 2.85
CA ALA A 53 21.78 -3.69 3.44
C ALA A 53 20.26 -3.92 3.26
N PRO A 54 19.80 -5.17 3.06
CA PRO A 54 18.37 -5.49 2.90
C PRO A 54 17.45 -4.90 3.98
N GLY A 55 17.93 -4.84 5.24
CA GLY A 55 17.19 -4.21 6.34
C GLY A 55 16.96 -2.71 6.18
N GLU A 56 17.91 -1.98 5.58
CA GLU A 56 17.72 -0.54 5.27
C GLU A 56 16.71 -0.34 4.15
N ARG A 57 16.68 -1.25 3.16
CA ARG A 57 15.67 -1.23 2.09
C ARG A 57 14.26 -1.47 2.65
N LEU A 58 14.12 -2.42 3.59
CA LEU A 58 12.87 -2.63 4.34
C LEU A 58 12.48 -1.42 5.18
N ALA A 59 13.42 -0.76 5.86
CA ALA A 59 13.16 0.46 6.62
C ALA A 59 12.69 1.61 5.71
N ALA A 60 13.31 1.78 4.54
CA ALA A 60 12.90 2.76 3.54
C ALA A 60 11.49 2.48 3.00
N ALA A 61 11.17 1.22 2.71
CA ALA A 61 9.84 0.81 2.29
C ALA A 61 8.77 1.08 3.37
N ALA A 62 9.07 0.79 4.63
CA ALA A 62 8.17 1.07 5.75
C ALA A 62 7.88 2.58 5.90
N VAL A 63 8.92 3.41 5.87
CA VAL A 63 8.79 4.88 5.90
C VAL A 63 7.97 5.38 4.72
N TRP A 64 8.25 4.87 3.52
CA TRP A 64 7.53 5.22 2.31
C TRP A 64 6.04 4.85 2.41
N THR A 65 5.71 3.67 2.93
CA THR A 65 4.33 3.23 3.16
C THR A 65 3.60 4.18 4.11
N VAL A 66 4.21 4.52 5.25
CA VAL A 66 3.61 5.44 6.23
C VAL A 66 3.33 6.81 5.62
N ARG A 67 4.30 7.38 4.88
CA ARG A 67 4.13 8.66 4.18
C ARG A 67 3.01 8.59 3.14
N THR A 68 3.01 7.55 2.31
CA THR A 68 2.03 7.38 1.23
C THR A 68 0.61 7.27 1.80
N ALA A 69 0.42 6.55 2.90
CA ALA A 69 -0.87 6.45 3.58
C ALA A 69 -1.29 7.76 4.27
N ALA A 70 -0.33 8.61 4.69
CA ALA A 70 -0.66 9.94 5.22
C ALA A 70 -1.13 10.90 4.12
N GLU A 71 -0.57 10.80 2.92
CA GLU A 71 -0.86 11.69 1.78
C GLU A 71 -2.08 11.21 0.95
N ASN A 72 -2.36 9.90 0.94
CA ASN A 72 -3.41 9.30 0.13
C ASN A 72 -4.46 8.55 0.99
N PRO A 73 -5.64 9.17 1.21
CA PRO A 73 -6.72 8.58 2.00
C PRO A 73 -7.24 7.23 1.48
N LEU A 74 -7.16 6.96 0.18
CA LEU A 74 -7.60 5.69 -0.41
C LEU A 74 -6.60 4.57 -0.10
N VAL A 75 -5.30 4.86 -0.16
CA VAL A 75 -4.25 3.93 0.27
C VAL A 75 -4.38 3.64 1.75
N ARG A 76 -4.58 4.67 2.59
CA ARG A 76 -4.84 4.49 4.03
C ARG A 76 -6.02 3.54 4.27
N ALA A 77 -7.16 3.81 3.62
CA ALA A 77 -8.37 3.01 3.83
C ALA A 77 -8.20 1.57 3.31
N ALA A 78 -7.50 1.37 2.18
CA ALA A 78 -7.17 0.04 1.68
C ALA A 78 -6.25 -0.74 2.64
N LEU A 79 -5.26 -0.07 3.25
CA LEU A 79 -4.29 -0.67 4.15
C LEU A 79 -4.83 -0.95 5.55
N THR A 80 -5.79 -0.18 6.05
CA THR A 80 -6.30 -0.32 7.43
C THR A 80 -7.74 -0.83 7.49
N GLY A 81 -8.46 -0.85 6.36
CA GLY A 81 -9.90 -1.09 6.32
C GLY A 81 -10.74 0.05 6.92
N CYS A 82 -10.12 1.17 7.32
CA CYS A 82 -10.83 2.28 7.96
C CYS A 82 -11.33 3.27 6.91
N TRP A 83 -12.58 3.07 6.49
CA TRP A 83 -13.30 4.00 5.60
C TRP A 83 -13.95 5.13 6.41
N ASN A 84 -13.88 6.36 5.91
CA ASN A 84 -14.54 7.53 6.51
C ASN A 84 -15.51 8.20 5.52
N GLU A 85 -16.28 9.18 6.00
CA GLU A 85 -17.33 9.86 5.22
C GLU A 85 -16.82 10.65 3.99
N ARG A 86 -15.53 11.01 3.99
CA ARG A 86 -14.89 11.71 2.87
C ARG A 86 -14.45 10.76 1.75
N LEU A 87 -14.54 9.46 1.99
CA LEU A 87 -14.22 8.42 1.02
C LEU A 87 -15.49 7.87 0.36
N PRO A 88 -15.40 7.28 -0.83
CA PRO A 88 -16.55 6.70 -1.49
C PRO A 88 -17.23 5.63 -0.61
N THR A 89 -18.38 5.97 -0.03
CA THR A 89 -19.18 5.08 0.85
C THR A 89 -19.57 3.77 0.16
N THR A 90 -19.65 3.80 -1.16
CA THR A 90 -19.94 2.70 -2.06
C THR A 90 -18.90 1.58 -2.04
N VAL A 91 -17.69 1.87 -1.56
CA VAL A 91 -16.63 0.88 -1.36
C VAL A 91 -16.89 0.02 -0.12
N ARG A 92 -17.46 0.61 0.94
CA ARG A 92 -17.76 -0.09 2.21
C ARG A 92 -18.81 -1.18 2.05
N THR A 93 -19.72 -1.03 1.08
CA THR A 93 -20.83 -1.96 0.81
C THR A 93 -20.56 -2.86 -0.40
N ALA A 94 -19.32 -2.88 -0.90
CA ALA A 94 -18.98 -3.70 -2.05
C ALA A 94 -19.08 -5.20 -1.69
N PRO A 95 -19.45 -6.07 -2.64
CA PRO A 95 -19.51 -7.50 -2.38
C PRO A 95 -18.12 -8.05 -2.01
N PRO A 96 -18.06 -9.16 -1.25
CA PRO A 96 -16.79 -9.83 -0.95
C PRO A 96 -15.95 -10.07 -2.21
N GLY A 97 -14.64 -9.80 -2.14
CA GLY A 97 -13.71 -9.95 -3.28
C GLY A 97 -13.74 -8.81 -4.31
N ALA A 98 -14.58 -7.79 -4.12
CA ALA A 98 -14.61 -6.64 -5.03
C ALA A 98 -13.39 -5.70 -4.90
N LEU A 99 -12.67 -5.78 -3.79
CA LEU A 99 -11.42 -5.08 -3.50
C LEU A 99 -10.56 -5.98 -2.60
N PRO A 100 -9.22 -5.86 -2.68
CA PRO A 100 -8.35 -6.62 -1.78
C PRO A 100 -8.63 -6.21 -0.33
N ALA A 101 -8.79 -7.20 0.54
CA ALA A 101 -8.82 -6.96 1.97
C ALA A 101 -7.47 -6.41 2.45
N PRO A 102 -7.41 -5.67 3.56
CA PRO A 102 -6.14 -5.16 4.11
C PRO A 102 -5.05 -6.23 4.27
N GLY A 103 -5.45 -7.44 4.72
CA GLY A 103 -4.54 -8.58 4.87
C GLY A 103 -4.03 -9.13 3.53
N GLU A 104 -4.86 -9.14 2.49
CA GLU A 104 -4.47 -9.57 1.14
C GLU A 104 -3.46 -8.58 0.54
N LEU A 105 -3.74 -7.28 0.65
CA LEU A 105 -2.84 -6.23 0.17
C LEU A 105 -1.49 -6.24 0.91
N LEU A 106 -1.50 -6.49 2.21
CA LEU A 106 -0.27 -6.65 3.01
C LEU A 106 0.50 -7.90 2.59
N GLY A 107 -0.18 -9.05 2.41
CA GLY A 107 0.44 -10.28 1.92
C GLY A 107 1.09 -10.09 0.56
N GLU A 108 0.41 -9.44 -0.37
CA GLU A 108 0.95 -9.09 -1.68
C GLU A 108 2.20 -8.19 -1.62
N ALA A 109 2.21 -7.20 -0.72
CA ALA A 109 3.37 -6.33 -0.52
C ALA A 109 4.55 -7.12 0.08
N ARG A 110 4.27 -8.00 1.05
CA ARG A 110 5.25 -8.89 1.67
C ARG A 110 5.84 -9.85 0.64
N ASP A 111 5.03 -10.48 -0.20
CA ASP A 111 5.50 -11.40 -1.24
C ASP A 111 6.40 -10.71 -2.27
N ARG A 112 6.06 -9.48 -2.67
CA ARG A 112 6.94 -8.65 -3.53
C ARG A 112 8.26 -8.34 -2.86
N ALA A 113 8.24 -7.99 -1.57
CA ALA A 113 9.45 -7.72 -0.80
C ALA A 113 10.35 -8.95 -0.67
N VAL A 114 9.77 -10.13 -0.40
CA VAL A 114 10.52 -11.39 -0.35
C VAL A 114 11.22 -11.65 -1.68
N ARG A 115 10.49 -11.60 -2.81
CA ARG A 115 11.08 -11.81 -4.15
C ARG A 115 12.22 -10.84 -4.49
N LEU A 116 12.13 -9.60 -4.05
CA LEU A 116 13.16 -8.59 -4.32
C LEU A 116 14.40 -8.72 -3.44
N LEU A 117 14.28 -9.36 -2.27
CA LEU A 117 15.35 -9.42 -1.27
C LEU A 117 15.97 -10.81 -1.14
N GLU A 118 15.37 -11.86 -1.71
CA GLU A 118 15.80 -13.25 -1.54
C GLU A 118 17.26 -13.50 -1.97
N GLY A 119 17.74 -12.80 -2.99
CA GLY A 119 19.12 -12.95 -3.48
C GLY A 119 20.20 -12.35 -2.57
N ASP A 120 19.82 -11.40 -1.70
CA ASP A 120 20.77 -10.62 -0.90
C ASP A 120 20.59 -10.81 0.61
N TRP A 121 19.63 -11.64 1.04
CA TRP A 121 19.29 -11.77 2.45
C TRP A 121 20.40 -12.49 3.24
N PRO A 122 20.88 -11.93 4.36
CA PRO A 122 22.04 -12.47 5.05
C PRO A 122 21.75 -13.84 5.69
N PRO A 123 22.70 -14.80 5.63
CA PRO A 123 22.57 -16.08 6.31
C PRO A 123 22.57 -15.89 7.83
N GLY A 124 21.73 -16.65 8.54
CA GLY A 124 21.62 -16.60 10.00
C GLY A 124 20.78 -15.45 10.57
N ALA A 125 20.26 -14.56 9.72
CA ALA A 125 19.24 -13.59 10.12
C ALA A 125 17.86 -14.25 10.31
N VAL A 126 16.90 -13.48 10.84
CA VAL A 126 15.49 -13.87 10.86
C VAL A 126 15.02 -14.25 9.44
N GLU A 127 14.13 -15.23 9.35
CA GLU A 127 13.59 -15.69 8.07
C GLU A 127 13.00 -14.49 7.29
N LEU A 128 13.47 -14.29 6.04
CA LEU A 128 13.05 -13.18 5.19
C LEU A 128 11.51 -13.03 5.10
N PRO A 129 10.73 -14.10 4.83
CA PRO A 129 9.29 -14.16 5.05
C PRO A 129 8.75 -13.45 6.29
N LEU A 130 9.32 -13.74 7.46
CA LEU A 130 8.89 -13.25 8.75
C LEU A 130 9.36 -11.80 8.97
N ALA A 131 10.56 -11.45 8.50
CA ALA A 131 11.08 -10.10 8.52
C ALA A 131 10.19 -9.13 7.74
N CYS A 132 9.87 -9.47 6.48
CA CYS A 132 8.97 -8.68 5.63
C CYS A 132 7.60 -8.51 6.27
N GLU A 133 7.06 -9.58 6.84
CA GLU A 133 5.77 -9.60 7.51
C GLU A 133 5.75 -8.69 8.75
N ALA A 134 6.78 -8.79 9.60
CA ALA A 134 6.93 -7.96 10.80
C ALA A 134 7.05 -6.48 10.45
N VAL A 135 7.87 -6.14 9.46
CA VAL A 135 8.04 -4.75 8.98
C VAL A 135 6.75 -4.19 8.38
N ALA A 136 6.02 -4.98 7.58
CA ALA A 136 4.75 -4.55 7.01
C ALA A 136 3.70 -4.26 8.10
N ARG A 137 3.58 -5.14 9.11
CA ARG A 137 2.68 -4.92 10.26
C ARG A 137 3.10 -3.72 11.10
N LEU A 138 4.40 -3.52 11.31
CA LEU A 138 4.93 -2.36 12.01
C LEU A 138 4.60 -1.07 11.25
N ALA A 139 4.78 -1.04 9.92
CA ALA A 139 4.40 0.09 9.09
C ALA A 139 2.89 0.40 9.23
N LEU A 140 2.02 -0.62 9.19
CA LEU A 140 0.58 -0.42 9.43
C LEU A 140 0.28 0.14 10.82
N SER A 141 1.00 -0.27 11.85
CA SER A 141 0.87 0.31 13.19
C SER A 141 1.14 1.81 13.17
N TYR A 142 2.20 2.26 12.48
CA TYR A 142 2.50 3.68 12.30
C TYR A 142 1.54 4.41 11.36
N VAL A 143 0.88 3.73 10.43
CA VAL A 143 -0.24 4.32 9.68
C VAL A 143 -1.39 4.63 10.64
N VAL A 144 -1.75 3.71 11.52
CA VAL A 144 -2.87 3.88 12.47
C VAL A 144 -2.52 4.88 13.59
N ALA A 145 -1.32 4.80 14.14
CA ALA A 145 -0.78 5.64 15.20
C ALA A 145 0.50 6.37 14.73
N PRO A 146 0.37 7.55 14.09
CA PRO A 146 1.49 8.23 13.45
C PRO A 146 2.61 8.65 14.41
N ALA A 147 3.84 8.59 13.89
CA ALA A 147 5.06 9.09 14.53
C ALA A 147 6.01 9.66 13.46
N PRO A 148 7.05 10.42 13.86
CA PRO A 148 8.09 10.86 12.93
C PRO A 148 8.71 9.72 12.12
N ALA A 149 9.04 9.97 10.85
CA ALA A 149 9.63 8.96 9.96
C ALA A 149 10.94 8.35 10.48
N ALA A 150 11.72 9.14 11.22
CA ALA A 150 12.95 8.67 11.87
C ALA A 150 12.68 7.55 12.90
N ASP A 151 11.53 7.61 13.60
CA ASP A 151 11.13 6.60 14.58
C ASP A 151 10.72 5.30 13.91
N VAL A 152 10.02 5.38 12.77
CA VAL A 152 9.66 4.21 11.95
C VAL A 152 10.93 3.47 11.51
N ALA A 153 11.88 4.19 10.91
CA ALA A 153 13.13 3.60 10.43
C ALA A 153 13.96 2.99 11.56
N ARG A 154 14.08 3.70 12.70
CA ARG A 154 14.77 3.21 13.89
C ARG A 154 14.13 1.94 14.45
N MET A 155 12.80 1.87 14.50
CA MET A 155 12.10 0.69 15.00
C MET A 155 12.30 -0.51 14.06
N VAL A 156 12.23 -0.32 12.74
CA VAL A 156 12.53 -1.39 11.78
C VAL A 156 13.94 -1.93 11.97
N ARG A 157 14.96 -1.05 12.08
CA ARG A 157 16.34 -1.48 12.35
C ARG A 157 16.48 -2.28 13.64
N THR A 158 15.75 -1.89 14.68
CA THR A 158 15.78 -2.58 15.98
C THR A 158 15.16 -3.97 15.90
N VAL A 159 14.07 -4.14 15.13
CA VAL A 159 13.39 -5.44 14.94
C VAL A 159 14.20 -6.40 14.07
N LEU A 160 15.07 -5.88 13.19
CA LEU A 160 15.87 -6.68 12.26
C LEU A 160 17.31 -6.93 12.72
N ALA A 161 17.74 -6.35 13.84
CA ALA A 161 19.06 -6.54 14.44
C ALA A 161 19.15 -7.87 15.18
#